data_AF-A0A224Y1T8-F1
#
_entry.id   AF-A0A224Y1T8-F1
#
_cell.length_a   1.000
_cell.length_b   1.000
_cell.length_c   1.000
_cell.angle_alpha   90.00
_cell.angle_beta   90.00
_cell.angle_gamma   90.00
#
_symmetry.space_group_name_H-M   'P 1'
#
loop_
_entity.id
_entity.type
_entity.pdbx_description
1 polymer ?
#
loop_
_entity_poly.entity_id
_entity_poly.type
_entity_poly.pdbx_seq_one_letter_code
_entity_poly.pdbx_strand_id
1 'polypeptide(L)'
;SIQVSRRISGTSCRYLDQEYRKAKGLPQNPNKQKVLLELPDYSFLDGRPVPYGTKQKLRIMKQREYSQKIIELTKEIDFAMMNYQQKIFTQQKENANIIKNKLESKGKKEIN
;
A
#
# COMPACT_ATOMS: atom_id res chain seq x y z
N SER A 1 -32.39 49.52 40.82
CA SER A 1 -32.62 48.16 40.29
C SER A 1 -31.28 47.57 39.87
N ILE A 2 -30.81 46.54 40.58
CA ILE A 2 -29.49 45.93 40.33
C ILE A 2 -29.61 45.02 39.10
N GLN A 3 -28.96 45.38 37.99
CA GLN A 3 -28.90 44.53 36.81
C GLN A 3 -27.91 43.39 37.03
N VAL A 4 -28.44 42.17 37.19
CA VAL A 4 -27.62 40.95 37.23
C VAL A 4 -27.33 40.52 35.79
N SER A 5 -26.11 40.80 35.33
CA SER A 5 -25.58 40.30 34.07
C SER A 5 -25.07 38.86 34.26
N ARG A 6 -25.67 37.89 33.54
CA ARG A 6 -25.13 36.52 33.48
C ARG A 6 -23.91 36.52 32.56
N ARG A 7 -22.73 36.20 33.10
CA ARG A 7 -21.54 35.95 32.29
C ARG A 7 -21.64 34.57 31.66
N ILE A 8 -21.83 34.52 30.34
CA ILE A 8 -21.77 33.28 29.56
C ILE A 8 -20.36 33.15 29.00
N SER A 9 -19.66 32.09 29.38
CA SER A 9 -18.35 31.71 28.83
C SER A 9 -18.57 30.57 27.84
N GLY A 10 -18.31 30.81 26.56
CA GLY A 10 -18.30 29.78 25.53
C GLY A 10 -16.86 29.49 25.09
N THR A 11 -16.47 28.21 25.09
CA THR A 11 -15.24 27.77 24.41
C THR A 11 -15.51 27.72 22.91
N SER A 12 -14.79 28.53 22.12
CA SER A 12 -14.80 28.37 20.66
C SER A 12 -14.25 26.99 20.31
N CYS A 13 -14.91 26.31 19.36
CA CYS A 13 -14.36 25.09 18.78
C CYS A 13 -13.06 25.45 18.06
N ARG A 14 -11.90 25.16 18.68
CA ARG A 14 -10.63 25.25 17.97
C ARG A 14 -10.63 24.16 16.91
N TYR A 15 -10.76 24.56 15.66
CA TYR A 15 -10.57 23.64 14.54
C TYR A 15 -9.16 23.07 14.63
N LEU A 16 -9.08 21.75 14.70
CA LEU A 16 -7.81 21.04 14.58
C LEU A 16 -7.24 21.38 13.20
N ASP A 17 -6.00 21.89 13.14
CA ASP A 17 -5.36 22.20 11.87
C ASP A 17 -5.03 20.90 11.12
N GLN A 18 -5.89 20.54 10.17
CA GLN A 18 -5.79 19.31 9.40
C GLN A 18 -4.71 19.42 8.33
N GLU A 19 -4.50 20.60 7.76
CA GLU A 19 -3.50 20.84 6.72
C GLU A 19 -2.09 20.72 7.29
N TYR A 20 -1.84 21.29 8.48
CA TYR A 20 -0.58 21.08 9.19
C TYR A 20 -0.32 19.59 9.45
N ARG A 21 -1.34 18.85 9.91
CA ARG A 21 -1.19 17.40 10.19
C ARG A 21 -0.88 16.62 8.93
N LYS A 22 -1.60 16.89 7.83
CA LYS A 22 -1.35 16.28 6.53
C LYS A 22 0.06 16.59 6.03
N ALA A 23 0.48 17.85 6.10
CA ALA A 23 1.83 18.28 5.72
C ALA A 23 2.93 17.61 6.55
N LYS A 24 2.64 17.23 7.81
CA LYS A 24 3.54 16.47 8.68
C LYS A 24 3.38 14.95 8.58
N GLY A 25 2.54 14.43 7.68
CA GLY A 25 2.28 13.00 7.55
C GLY A 25 1.55 12.39 8.76
N LEU A 26 0.91 13.21 9.58
CA LEU A 26 0.11 12.78 10.73
C LEU A 26 -1.31 12.39 10.29
N PRO A 27 -1.97 11.46 10.99
CA PRO A 27 -3.35 11.13 10.67
C PRO A 27 -4.27 12.31 10.98
N GLN A 28 -5.26 12.50 10.11
CA GLN A 28 -6.28 13.55 10.21
C GLN A 28 -7.06 13.47 11.53
N ASN A 29 -7.42 12.25 11.95
CA ASN A 29 -7.95 12.00 13.29
C ASN A 29 -6.79 11.78 14.27
N PRO A 30 -6.63 12.63 15.31
CA PRO A 30 -5.58 12.46 16.33
C PRO A 30 -5.59 11.10 17.01
N ASN A 31 -6.76 10.51 17.23
CA ASN A 31 -6.91 9.21 17.89
C ASN A 31 -6.41 8.04 17.01
N LYS A 32 -6.12 8.28 15.73
CA LYS A 32 -5.48 7.31 14.84
C LYS A 32 -3.95 7.40 14.85
N GLN A 33 -3.38 8.28 15.66
CA GLN A 33 -1.93 8.36 15.82
C GLN A 33 -1.40 7.05 16.38
N LYS A 34 -0.38 6.48 15.72
CA LYS A 34 0.18 5.15 16.02
C LYS A 34 0.50 4.97 17.51
N VAL A 35 1.09 5.99 18.14
CA VAL A 35 1.44 5.97 19.57
C VAL A 35 0.20 5.74 20.44
N LEU A 36 -0.86 6.52 20.20
CA LEU A 36 -2.11 6.42 20.97
C LEU A 36 -2.94 5.18 20.62
N LEU A 37 -2.76 4.63 19.42
CA LEU A 37 -3.58 3.53 18.91
C LEU A 37 -2.99 2.14 19.23
N GLU A 38 -1.66 2.02 19.27
CA GLU A 38 -0.97 0.74 19.34
C GLU A 38 -0.24 0.49 20.67
N LEU A 39 0.10 1.54 21.45
CA LEU A 39 0.63 1.31 22.78
C LEU A 39 -0.49 0.93 23.76
N PRO A 40 -0.18 0.12 24.79
CA PRO A 40 -1.14 -0.24 25.81
C PRO A 40 -1.41 0.94 26.76
N ASP A 41 -2.65 1.04 27.23
CA ASP A 41 -3.09 2.10 28.17
C ASP A 41 -2.54 1.92 29.60
N TYR A 42 -2.04 0.72 29.93
CA TYR A 42 -1.48 0.39 31.23
C TYR A 42 -0.30 -0.57 31.08
N SER A 43 0.46 -0.81 32.16
CA SER A 43 1.52 -1.81 32.23
C SER A 43 1.51 -2.51 33.58
N PHE A 44 1.91 -3.79 33.62
CA PHE A 44 2.07 -4.51 34.89
C PHE A 44 3.34 -4.05 35.61
N LEU A 45 3.29 -3.95 36.95
CA LEU A 45 4.45 -3.60 37.76
C LEU A 45 5.60 -4.60 37.59
N ASP A 46 5.27 -5.87 37.42
CA ASP A 46 6.21 -6.97 37.15
C ASP A 46 6.87 -6.89 35.77
N GLY A 47 6.49 -5.94 34.90
CA GLY A 47 7.00 -5.81 33.53
C GLY A 47 6.46 -6.86 32.55
N ARG A 48 5.43 -7.62 32.93
CA ARG A 48 4.78 -8.57 32.03
C ARG A 48 4.16 -7.84 30.83
N PRO A 49 4.14 -8.47 29.64
CA PRO A 49 3.51 -7.86 28.47
C PRO A 49 2.00 -7.76 28.67
N VAL A 50 1.44 -6.66 28.15
CA VAL A 50 0.00 -6.40 28.20
C VAL A 50 -0.68 -7.22 27.11
N PRO A 51 -1.73 -8.01 27.43
CA PRO A 51 -2.45 -8.75 26.42
C PRO A 51 -3.14 -7.78 25.45
N TYR A 52 -3.21 -8.17 24.16
CA TYR A 52 -3.85 -7.33 23.16
C TYR A 52 -5.34 -7.11 23.44
N GLY A 53 -5.77 -5.86 23.32
CA GLY A 53 -7.19 -5.54 23.27
C GLY A 53 -7.86 -6.13 22.03
N THR A 54 -9.17 -6.40 22.10
CA THR A 54 -9.94 -7.00 21.00
C THR A 54 -9.80 -6.22 19.69
N LYS A 55 -9.96 -4.90 19.73
CA LYS A 55 -9.83 -4.03 18.56
C LYS A 55 -8.40 -3.96 18.03
N GLN A 56 -7.40 -4.02 18.90
CA GLN A 56 -5.99 -4.04 18.50
C GLN A 56 -5.67 -5.33 17.75
N LYS A 57 -6.08 -6.47 18.30
CA LYS A 57 -5.96 -7.77 17.62
C LYS A 57 -6.64 -7.76 16.25
N LEU A 58 -7.87 -7.24 16.16
CA LEU A 58 -8.58 -7.14 14.88
C LEU A 58 -7.83 -6.28 13.86
N ARG A 59 -7.23 -5.15 14.27
CA ARG A 59 -6.40 -4.31 13.39
C ARG A 59 -5.17 -5.06 12.88
N ILE A 60 -4.47 -5.78 13.76
CA ILE A 60 -3.29 -6.57 13.41
C ILE A 60 -3.64 -7.64 12.38
N MET A 61 -4.74 -8.39 12.61
CA MET A 61 -5.19 -9.43 11.69
C MET A 61 -5.57 -8.85 10.32
N LYS A 62 -6.31 -7.74 10.31
CA LYS A 62 -6.69 -7.05 9.08
C LYS A 62 -5.47 -6.51 8.32
N GLN A 63 -4.47 -5.99 9.03
CA GLN A 63 -3.22 -5.55 8.42
C GLN A 63 -2.48 -6.72 7.77
N ARG A 64 -2.46 -7.88 8.43
CA ARG A 64 -1.89 -9.11 7.88
C ARG A 64 -2.60 -9.56 6.61
N GLU A 65 -3.94 -9.54 6.59
CA GLU A 65 -4.73 -9.85 5.39
C GLU A 65 -4.39 -8.91 4.22
N TYR A 66 -4.28 -7.61 4.48
CA TYR A 66 -3.87 -6.65 3.46
C TYR A 66 -2.46 -6.93 2.94
N SER A 67 -1.51 -7.20 3.84
CA SER A 67 -0.14 -7.55 3.44
C SER A 67 -0.09 -8.82 2.58
N GLN A 68 -0.86 -9.85 2.93
CA GLN A 68 -0.94 -11.07 2.13
C GLN A 68 -1.46 -10.80 0.71
N LYS A 69 -2.56 -10.05 0.60
CA LYS A 69 -3.13 -9.68 -0.71
C LYS A 69 -2.18 -8.84 -1.55
N ILE A 70 -1.48 -7.88 -0.94
CA ILE A 70 -0.48 -7.07 -1.66
C ILE A 70 0.60 -7.98 -2.25
N ILE A 71 1.15 -8.90 -1.44
CA ILE A 71 2.19 -9.82 -1.89
C ILE A 71 1.70 -10.70 -3.04
N GLU A 72 0.49 -11.26 -2.92
CA GLU A 72 -0.13 -12.09 -3.95
C GLU A 72 -0.27 -11.32 -5.28
N LEU A 73 -0.90 -10.15 -5.25
CA LEU A 73 -1.11 -9.33 -6.44
C LEU A 73 0.21 -8.89 -7.08
N THR A 74 1.22 -8.54 -6.28
CA THR A 74 2.54 -8.20 -6.83
C THR A 74 3.19 -9.38 -7.55
N LYS A 75 3.09 -10.59 -6.99
CA LYS A 75 3.63 -11.79 -7.62
C LYS A 75 2.91 -12.13 -8.93
N GLU A 76 1.59 -11.95 -8.98
CA GLU A 76 0.81 -12.17 -10.20
C GLU A 76 1.23 -11.22 -11.32
N ILE A 77 1.44 -9.95 -11.00
CA ILE A 77 1.94 -8.95 -11.96
C ILE A 77 3.32 -9.33 -12.46
N ASP A 78 4.26 -9.64 -11.56
CA ASP A 78 5.62 -10.03 -11.91
C ASP A 78 5.63 -11.26 -12.84
N PHE A 79 4.82 -12.26 -12.49
CA PHE A 79 4.65 -13.47 -13.30
C PHE A 79 4.08 -13.16 -14.69
N ALA A 80 3.06 -12.32 -14.78
CA ALA A 80 2.47 -11.91 -16.05
C ALA A 80 3.49 -11.19 -16.95
N MET A 81 4.29 -10.29 -16.38
CA MET A 81 5.37 -9.60 -17.09
C MET A 81 6.43 -10.56 -17.60
N MET A 82 6.92 -11.47 -16.74
CA MET A 82 7.92 -12.47 -17.13
C MET A 82 7.42 -13.38 -18.26
N ASN A 83 6.18 -13.87 -18.14
CA ASN A 83 5.58 -14.73 -19.17
C ASN A 83 5.40 -14.00 -20.49
N TYR A 84 4.99 -12.73 -20.47
CA TYR A 84 4.84 -11.92 -21.67
C TYR A 84 6.18 -11.72 -22.39
N GLN A 85 7.23 -11.38 -21.63
CA GLN A 85 8.59 -11.24 -22.16
C GLN A 85 9.09 -12.57 -22.76
N GLN A 86 8.86 -13.69 -22.07
CA GLN A 86 9.22 -15.01 -22.58
C GLN A 86 8.49 -15.33 -23.89
N LYS A 87 7.17 -15.07 -23.98
CA LYS A 87 6.39 -15.28 -25.20
C LYS A 87 6.90 -14.47 -26.39
N ILE A 88 7.25 -13.20 -26.17
CA ILE A 88 7.85 -12.36 -27.22
C ILE A 88 9.18 -12.95 -27.67
N PHE A 89 10.04 -13.30 -26.71
CA PHE A 89 11.36 -13.86 -27.01
C PHE A 89 11.27 -15.18 -27.77
N THR A 90 10.36 -16.08 -27.37
CA THR A 90 10.15 -17.35 -28.07
C THR A 90 9.64 -17.11 -29.50
N GLN A 91 8.68 -16.20 -29.69
CA GLN A 91 8.15 -15.89 -31.01
C GLN A 91 9.21 -15.27 -31.93
N GLN A 92 10.04 -14.37 -31.41
CA GLN A 92 11.17 -13.80 -32.16
C GLN A 92 12.19 -14.87 -32.52
N LYS A 93 12.53 -15.76 -31.58
CA LYS A 93 13.47 -16.87 -31.81
C LYS A 93 12.93 -17.86 -32.85
N GLU A 94 11.64 -18.18 -32.80
CA GLU A 94 10.98 -19.02 -33.79
C GLU A 94 11.01 -18.39 -35.18
N ASN A 95 10.64 -17.12 -35.30
CA ASN A 95 10.71 -16.39 -36.57
C ASN A 95 12.15 -16.36 -37.13
N ALA A 96 13.14 -16.09 -36.27
CA ALA A 96 14.55 -16.12 -36.67
C ALA A 96 14.99 -17.52 -37.13
N ASN A 97 14.54 -18.58 -36.44
CA ASN A 97 14.82 -19.96 -36.83
C ASN A 97 14.16 -20.32 -38.17
N ILE A 98 12.91 -19.90 -38.41
CA ILE A 98 12.21 -20.11 -39.68
C ILE A 98 12.97 -19.43 -40.82
N ILE A 99 13.40 -18.18 -40.64
CA ILE A 99 14.18 -17.45 -41.64
C ILE A 99 15.53 -18.14 -41.89
N LYS A 100 16.23 -18.54 -40.81
CA LYS A 100 17.53 -19.22 -40.91
C LYS A 100 17.44 -20.57 -41.63
N ASN A 101 16.36 -21.31 -41.39
CA ASN A 101 16.14 -22.63 -42.01
C ASN A 101 15.46 -22.54 -43.39
N LYS A 102 15.08 -21.34 -43.84
CA LYS A 102 14.45 -21.15 -45.15
C LYS A 102 15.48 -21.42 -46.24
N LEU A 103 15.16 -22.35 -47.14
CA LEU A 103 15.97 -22.62 -48.31
C LEU A 103 16.04 -21.39 -49.23
N GLU A 104 17.18 -21.18 -49.87
CA GLU A 104 17.32 -20.14 -50.88
C GLU A 104 16.34 -20.40 -52.03
N SER A 105 15.74 -19.33 -52.57
CA SER A 105 14.84 -19.45 -53.71
C SER A 105 15.60 -19.97 -54.93
N LYS A 106 15.09 -21.02 -55.58
CA LYS A 106 15.62 -21.48 -56.87
C LYS A 106 15.09 -20.60 -57.99
N GLY A 107 16.01 -19.99 -58.74
CA GLY A 107 15.77 -19.06 -59.85
C GLY A 107 17.07 -18.33 -60.21
N LYS A 108 17.13 -17.63 -61.36
CA LYS A 108 18.30 -16.80 -61.69
C LYS A 108 18.47 -15.74 -60.60
N LYS A 109 19.53 -15.84 -59.80
CA LYS A 109 20.05 -14.69 -59.05
C LYS A 109 20.55 -13.74 -60.13
N GLU A 110 19.75 -12.76 -60.51
CA GLU A 110 20.12 -11.89 -61.62
C GLU A 110 21.43 -11.17 -61.30
N ILE A 111 22.29 -11.23 -62.31
CA ILE A 111 23.64 -10.72 -62.40
C ILE A 111 23.55 -9.19 -62.34
N ASN A 112 24.16 -8.59 -61.32
CA ASN A 112 24.68 -7.23 -61.33
C ASN A 112 25.96 -7.21 -60.49
#